data_AF-A0A166BJZ4-F1
#
_entry.id   AF-A0A166BJZ4-F1
#
_cell.length_a   1.000
_cell.length_b   1.000
_cell.length_c   1.000
_cell.angle_alpha   90.00
_cell.angle_beta   90.00
_cell.angle_gamma   90.00
#
_symmetry.space_group_name_H-M   'P 1'
#
loop_
_entity.id
_entity.type
_entity.pdbx_description
1 polymer ?
#
loop_
_entity_poly.entity_id
_entity_poly.type
_entity_poly.pdbx_seq_one_letter_code
_entity_poly.pdbx_strand_id
1 'polypeptide(L)'
;MDVRVDEPRVAEGRALHQRIVFSFGNEGYALFVSDGIRADWNDLDDSVEAQLTQEGVPQVLCLGQRGACFWRRDGISWLSPKTRAAYPEVWRIWKSNEEIQWVAFGQQGYYIVSTTTSLYASRSDVILRNYKNGYRIPLRCASFGYAGSWVVVEENGVIRSHGLSDTVMKLITAGDVRNVHLSPTDRDECYVEYMNGTSQWRLPELWHDLVSRMEASCGIRNRLTVSGDSNTEIQRLDFVPSGSEVNSISYQFSTSWRDISLRRPSVRYVYRINPGSVTSDDSAHKDYATHVGNEQRLWHATRRQCNLGDDGMVLQLCKDMRCSLCRIIDTNYRKEYARTTGMFGLGIYTTTASSKADRYSRNAGQPSRYKAMLLNNVVLGRCFETHVAMTGIAAPPVGYDSVCGLPALGGDLGPYDTDSTCVFDDTAIRPMYLVIYSGWP
;
A
#
# COMPACT_ATOMS: atom_id res chain seq x y z
N MET A 1 -25.68 10.25 -44.68
CA MET A 1 -25.19 11.64 -44.62
C MET A 1 -24.40 11.80 -43.34
N ASP A 2 -23.09 11.73 -43.50
CA ASP A 2 -21.96 12.08 -42.63
C ASP A 2 -22.09 11.99 -41.12
N VAL A 3 -21.60 10.87 -40.60
CA VAL A 3 -21.14 10.71 -39.21
C VAL A 3 -19.86 11.53 -39.06
N ARG A 4 -19.97 12.76 -38.54
CA ARG A 4 -18.80 13.53 -38.12
C ARG A 4 -18.19 12.88 -36.87
N VAL A 5 -16.92 12.53 -36.97
CA VAL A 5 -16.04 12.17 -35.86
C VAL A 5 -15.81 13.45 -35.04
N ASP A 6 -16.40 13.54 -33.85
CA ASP A 6 -16.35 14.72 -32.98
C ASP A 6 -14.94 14.92 -32.37
N GLU A 7 -14.51 16.18 -32.28
CA GLU A 7 -13.14 16.62 -31.96
C GLU A 7 -12.64 16.32 -30.51
N PRO A 8 -11.33 16.04 -30.35
CA PRO A 8 -10.68 15.77 -29.06
C PRO A 8 -10.53 17.01 -28.15
N ARG A 9 -10.57 16.83 -26.82
CA ARG A 9 -10.38 17.88 -25.79
C ARG A 9 -9.19 17.56 -24.87
N VAL A 10 -8.16 18.41 -24.82
CA VAL A 10 -6.93 18.20 -24.02
C VAL A 10 -6.96 19.00 -22.71
N ALA A 11 -6.57 18.39 -21.58
CA ALA A 11 -6.29 19.09 -20.31
C ALA A 11 -5.34 18.28 -19.38
N GLU A 12 -4.55 19.00 -18.57
CA GLU A 12 -3.50 18.48 -17.69
C GLU A 12 -4.00 18.24 -16.24
N GLY A 13 -4.03 16.98 -15.80
CA GLY A 13 -4.28 16.58 -14.40
C GLY A 13 -3.63 15.23 -14.10
N ARG A 14 -2.78 15.15 -13.07
CA ARG A 14 -2.03 13.92 -12.73
C ARG A 14 -2.85 12.98 -11.84
N ALA A 15 -3.73 12.19 -12.45
CA ALA A 15 -4.30 11.00 -11.83
C ALA A 15 -3.19 9.96 -11.53
N LEU A 16 -3.37 9.14 -10.49
CA LEU A 16 -2.55 7.96 -10.25
C LEU A 16 -2.64 7.05 -11.48
N HIS A 17 -1.58 7.04 -12.29
CA HIS A 17 -1.57 6.25 -13.52
C HIS A 17 -1.65 4.76 -13.16
N GLN A 18 -2.63 4.08 -13.75
CA GLN A 18 -2.66 2.62 -13.78
C GLN A 18 -1.37 2.14 -14.46
N ARG A 19 -0.70 1.15 -13.88
CA ARG A 19 0.48 0.57 -14.55
C ARG A 19 0.06 -0.37 -15.66
N ILE A 20 -1.02 -1.12 -15.41
CA ILE A 20 -1.71 -1.90 -16.41
C ILE A 20 -3.12 -1.35 -16.56
N VAL A 21 -3.49 -0.98 -17.78
CA VAL A 21 -4.88 -0.72 -18.14
C VAL A 21 -5.52 -2.05 -18.42
N PHE A 22 -6.48 -2.44 -17.58
CA PHE A 22 -7.19 -3.70 -17.67
C PHE A 22 -8.69 -3.41 -17.77
N SER A 23 -9.45 -4.20 -18.51
CA SER A 23 -10.92 -4.15 -18.47
C SER A 23 -11.51 -5.48 -18.92
N PHE A 24 -12.50 -5.98 -18.17
CA PHE A 24 -13.41 -7.01 -18.67
C PHE A 24 -14.50 -6.37 -19.53
N GLY A 25 -14.91 -7.04 -20.60
CA GLY A 25 -16.12 -6.76 -21.34
C GLY A 25 -17.32 -7.46 -20.72
N ASN A 26 -18.52 -6.91 -20.93
CA ASN A 26 -19.75 -7.44 -20.36
C ASN A 26 -20.35 -8.64 -21.11
N GLU A 27 -19.83 -8.95 -22.29
CA GLU A 27 -20.36 -10.00 -23.18
C GLU A 27 -19.21 -10.94 -23.56
N GLY A 28 -19.42 -12.25 -23.41
CA GLY A 28 -18.41 -13.27 -23.70
C GLY A 28 -17.18 -13.21 -22.79
N TYR A 29 -16.02 -13.63 -23.33
CA TYR A 29 -14.71 -13.52 -22.67
C TYR A 29 -13.96 -12.27 -23.16
N ALA A 30 -14.70 -11.21 -23.48
CA ALA A 30 -14.12 -9.96 -23.93
C ALA A 30 -13.22 -9.37 -22.85
N LEU A 31 -12.01 -9.00 -23.22
CA LEU A 31 -11.02 -8.46 -22.29
C LEU A 31 -10.02 -7.58 -23.04
N PHE A 32 -9.53 -6.58 -22.34
CA PHE A 32 -8.44 -5.72 -22.79
C PHE A 32 -7.38 -5.62 -21.71
N VAL A 33 -6.11 -5.66 -22.11
CA VAL A 33 -4.97 -5.41 -21.24
C VAL A 33 -3.89 -4.61 -21.96
N SER A 34 -3.26 -3.67 -21.25
CA SER A 34 -2.16 -2.88 -21.79
C SER A 34 -1.18 -2.41 -20.72
N ASP A 35 0.11 -2.34 -21.08
CA ASP A 35 1.20 -1.75 -20.27
C ASP A 35 1.47 -0.26 -20.58
N GLY A 36 0.61 0.38 -21.38
CA GLY A 36 0.78 1.76 -21.86
C GLY A 36 1.65 1.91 -23.12
N ILE A 37 2.33 0.84 -23.56
CA ILE A 37 3.13 0.79 -24.80
C ILE A 37 2.53 -0.22 -25.78
N ARG A 38 2.10 -1.37 -25.27
CA ARG A 38 1.51 -2.50 -25.96
C ARG A 38 0.11 -2.70 -25.41
N ALA A 39 -0.81 -3.10 -26.28
CA ALA A 39 -2.15 -3.50 -25.91
C ALA A 39 -2.46 -4.84 -26.58
N ASP A 40 -3.26 -5.64 -25.91
CA ASP A 40 -3.74 -6.91 -26.40
C ASP A 40 -5.16 -7.14 -25.86
N TRP A 41 -5.95 -7.88 -26.61
CA TRP A 41 -7.37 -8.03 -26.37
C TRP A 41 -7.94 -9.28 -27.03
N ASN A 42 -9.14 -9.67 -26.62
CA ASN A 42 -9.87 -10.81 -27.18
C ASN A 42 -11.34 -10.45 -27.20
N ASP A 43 -12.03 -10.91 -28.23
CA ASP A 43 -13.49 -10.76 -28.40
C ASP A 43 -13.99 -9.33 -28.15
N LEU A 44 -13.18 -8.31 -28.50
CA LEU A 44 -13.68 -6.94 -28.54
C LEU A 44 -14.57 -6.75 -29.75
N ASP A 45 -15.53 -5.85 -29.62
CA ASP A 45 -16.34 -5.41 -30.74
C ASP A 45 -15.45 -4.74 -31.80
N ASP A 46 -15.60 -5.12 -33.07
CA ASP A 46 -14.79 -4.62 -34.19
C ASP A 46 -14.69 -3.08 -34.22
N SER A 47 -15.76 -2.38 -33.82
CA SER A 47 -15.75 -0.92 -33.80
C SER A 47 -14.87 -0.34 -32.69
N VAL A 48 -14.77 -1.05 -31.56
CA VAL A 48 -13.87 -0.69 -30.45
C VAL A 48 -12.43 -1.01 -30.83
N GLU A 49 -12.18 -2.17 -31.44
CA GLU A 49 -10.86 -2.57 -31.92
C GLU A 49 -10.29 -1.59 -32.96
N ALA A 50 -11.08 -1.25 -33.98
CA ALA A 50 -10.67 -0.31 -35.02
C ALA A 50 -10.30 1.06 -34.42
N GLN A 51 -11.06 1.50 -33.41
CA GLN A 51 -10.83 2.77 -32.75
C GLN A 51 -9.59 2.76 -31.85
N LEU A 52 -9.37 1.69 -31.08
CA LEU A 52 -8.15 1.50 -30.29
C LEU A 52 -6.89 1.41 -31.18
N THR A 53 -7.01 0.79 -32.35
CA THR A 53 -5.91 0.69 -33.32
C THR A 53 -5.55 2.06 -33.92
N GLN A 54 -6.55 2.89 -34.21
CA GLN A 54 -6.34 4.22 -34.81
C GLN A 54 -5.81 5.24 -33.79
N GLU A 55 -6.39 5.26 -32.59
CA GLU A 55 -6.10 6.27 -31.55
C GLU A 55 -4.96 5.85 -30.61
N GLY A 56 -4.45 4.62 -30.75
CA GLY A 56 -3.38 4.05 -29.95
C GLY A 56 -3.78 3.69 -28.51
N VAL A 57 -2.77 3.36 -27.70
CA VAL A 57 -2.96 2.75 -26.38
C VAL A 57 -3.58 3.73 -25.36
N PRO A 58 -4.73 3.41 -24.76
CA PRO A 58 -5.37 4.29 -23.78
C PRO A 58 -4.67 4.24 -22.41
N GLN A 59 -4.78 5.33 -21.65
CA GLN A 59 -4.38 5.43 -20.24
C GLN A 59 -5.48 4.94 -19.28
N VAL A 60 -6.73 4.97 -19.74
CA VAL A 60 -7.91 4.44 -19.04
C VAL A 60 -8.80 3.80 -20.10
N LEU A 61 -9.29 2.59 -19.85
CA LEU A 61 -10.32 1.94 -20.66
C LEU A 61 -11.34 1.27 -19.74
N CYS A 62 -12.61 1.38 -20.06
CA CYS A 62 -13.67 0.60 -19.44
C CYS A 62 -14.65 0.12 -20.51
N LEU A 63 -14.94 -1.18 -20.50
CA LEU A 63 -15.90 -1.82 -21.39
C LEU A 63 -17.25 -2.00 -20.68
N GLY A 64 -18.32 -1.66 -21.37
CA GLY A 64 -19.70 -1.74 -20.91
C GLY A 64 -20.51 -2.77 -21.71
N GLN A 65 -21.82 -2.81 -21.46
CA GLN A 65 -22.74 -3.69 -22.18
C GLN A 65 -22.96 -3.23 -23.61
N ARG A 66 -23.29 -4.15 -24.51
CA ARG A 66 -23.68 -3.86 -25.90
C ARG A 66 -22.63 -3.02 -26.64
N GLY A 67 -21.35 -3.29 -26.42
CA GLY A 67 -20.23 -2.56 -27.02
C GLY A 67 -20.09 -1.10 -26.59
N ALA A 68 -20.73 -0.69 -25.48
CA ALA A 68 -20.39 0.57 -24.83
C ALA A 68 -18.93 0.53 -24.36
N CYS A 69 -18.19 1.60 -24.54
CA CYS A 69 -16.87 1.74 -23.93
C CYS A 69 -16.52 3.21 -23.69
N PHE A 70 -15.65 3.41 -22.73
CA PHE A 70 -15.04 4.68 -22.39
C PHE A 70 -13.53 4.48 -22.44
N TRP A 71 -12.82 5.41 -23.06
CA TRP A 71 -11.37 5.45 -22.93
C TRP A 71 -10.86 6.88 -22.84
N ARG A 72 -9.64 6.99 -22.31
CA ARG A 72 -8.95 8.26 -22.13
C ARG A 72 -7.48 8.14 -22.49
N ARG A 73 -6.94 9.15 -23.14
CA ARG A 73 -5.53 9.26 -23.54
C ARG A 73 -5.17 10.74 -23.67
N ASP A 74 -4.02 11.12 -23.12
CA ASP A 74 -3.45 12.46 -23.24
C ASP A 74 -4.47 13.56 -22.83
N GLY A 75 -5.21 13.28 -21.76
CA GLY A 75 -6.25 14.17 -21.23
C GLY A 75 -7.59 14.10 -21.95
N ILE A 76 -7.64 13.56 -23.16
CA ILE A 76 -8.85 13.47 -23.98
C ILE A 76 -9.64 12.21 -23.62
N SER A 77 -10.97 12.33 -23.51
CA SER A 77 -11.87 11.21 -23.26
C SER A 77 -12.85 11.00 -24.39
N TRP A 78 -13.15 9.74 -24.67
CA TRP A 78 -14.08 9.32 -25.71
C TRP A 78 -15.09 8.30 -25.16
N LEU A 79 -16.23 8.22 -25.85
CA LEU A 79 -17.25 7.20 -25.64
C LEU A 79 -17.57 6.54 -26.98
N SER A 80 -17.77 5.22 -26.98
CA SER A 80 -18.30 4.58 -28.17
C SER A 80 -19.72 5.09 -28.47
N PRO A 81 -20.14 5.11 -29.76
CA PRO A 81 -21.51 5.48 -30.11
C PRO A 81 -22.58 4.66 -29.39
N LYS A 82 -22.27 3.40 -29.05
CA LYS A 82 -23.16 2.48 -28.34
C LYS A 82 -23.38 2.87 -26.88
N THR A 83 -22.47 3.64 -26.27
CA THR A 83 -22.62 4.14 -24.90
C THR A 83 -23.85 5.01 -24.72
N ARG A 84 -24.23 5.82 -25.72
CA ARG A 84 -25.44 6.65 -25.66
C ARG A 84 -26.71 5.83 -25.43
N ALA A 85 -26.79 4.65 -26.03
CA ALA A 85 -27.94 3.77 -25.91
C ALA A 85 -27.92 2.94 -24.62
N ALA A 86 -26.75 2.43 -24.22
CA ALA A 86 -26.60 1.57 -23.04
C ALA A 86 -26.56 2.37 -21.72
N TYR A 87 -25.95 3.56 -21.72
CA TYR A 87 -25.72 4.41 -20.54
C TYR A 87 -25.99 5.89 -20.87
N PRO A 88 -27.26 6.28 -21.08
CA PRO A 88 -27.62 7.62 -21.54
C PRO A 88 -27.15 8.75 -20.60
N GLU A 89 -27.13 8.50 -19.30
CA GLU A 89 -26.63 9.47 -18.32
C GLU A 89 -25.11 9.65 -18.37
N VAL A 90 -24.34 8.59 -18.61
CA VAL A 90 -22.89 8.70 -18.81
C VAL A 90 -22.59 9.53 -20.05
N TRP A 91 -23.36 9.33 -21.12
CA TRP A 91 -23.28 10.16 -22.33
C TRP A 91 -23.62 11.63 -22.05
N ARG A 92 -24.64 11.90 -21.23
CA ARG A 92 -25.01 13.26 -20.82
C ARG A 92 -23.90 13.93 -20.01
N ILE A 93 -23.27 13.20 -19.08
CA ILE A 93 -22.12 13.68 -18.29
C ILE A 93 -20.93 13.95 -19.20
N TRP A 94 -20.64 13.08 -20.17
CA TRP A 94 -19.55 13.30 -21.13
C TRP A 94 -19.78 14.52 -22.04
N LYS A 95 -21.03 14.82 -22.40
CA LYS A 95 -21.40 16.06 -23.12
C LYS A 95 -21.41 17.31 -22.22
N SER A 96 -21.26 17.17 -20.90
CA SER A 96 -21.12 18.32 -20.00
C SER A 96 -19.74 18.97 -20.15
N ASN A 97 -19.50 20.07 -19.43
CA ASN A 97 -18.18 20.71 -19.38
C ASN A 97 -17.26 20.08 -18.32
N GLU A 98 -17.69 18.99 -17.67
CA GLU A 98 -16.86 18.29 -16.68
C GLU A 98 -15.91 17.29 -17.35
N GLU A 99 -14.68 17.25 -16.86
CA GLU A 99 -13.65 16.35 -17.36
C GLU A 99 -13.76 14.99 -16.67
N ILE A 100 -14.14 13.95 -17.41
CA ILE A 100 -14.24 12.58 -16.91
C ILE A 100 -12.85 11.99 -16.69
N GLN A 101 -12.55 11.61 -15.45
CA GLN A 101 -11.31 10.93 -15.08
C GLN A 101 -11.37 9.44 -15.43
N TRP A 102 -12.46 8.78 -15.06
CA TRP A 102 -12.71 7.37 -15.35
C TRP A 102 -14.20 7.04 -15.23
N VAL A 103 -14.59 5.91 -15.82
CA VAL A 103 -15.93 5.34 -15.77
C VAL A 103 -15.84 3.88 -15.34
N ALA A 104 -16.79 3.42 -14.54
CA ALA A 104 -17.04 2.00 -14.33
C ALA A 104 -18.45 1.68 -14.83
N PHE A 105 -18.54 0.82 -15.85
CA PHE A 105 -19.81 0.32 -16.37
C PHE A 105 -20.21 -0.97 -15.68
N GLY A 106 -21.49 -1.07 -15.32
CA GLY A 106 -22.10 -2.26 -14.72
C GLY A 106 -23.33 -2.70 -15.49
N GLN A 107 -23.79 -3.91 -15.21
CA GLN A 107 -24.93 -4.48 -15.91
C GLN A 107 -26.21 -3.64 -15.75
N GLN A 108 -27.16 -3.75 -16.68
CA GLN A 108 -28.49 -3.11 -16.58
C GLN A 108 -28.42 -1.57 -16.48
N GLY A 109 -27.39 -0.96 -17.04
CA GLY A 109 -27.20 0.49 -16.99
C GLY A 109 -26.59 1.00 -15.68
N TYR A 110 -26.08 0.13 -14.80
CA TYR A 110 -25.32 0.59 -13.64
C TYR A 110 -24.05 1.32 -14.07
N TYR A 111 -23.71 2.43 -13.40
CA TYR A 111 -22.49 3.16 -13.71
C TYR A 111 -21.95 3.92 -12.50
N ILE A 112 -20.65 4.20 -12.54
CA ILE A 112 -19.98 5.21 -11.74
C ILE A 112 -19.14 6.07 -12.69
N VAL A 113 -19.24 7.39 -12.58
CA VAL A 113 -18.43 8.34 -13.36
C VAL A 113 -17.75 9.28 -12.38
N SER A 114 -16.42 9.26 -12.37
CA SER A 114 -15.62 10.25 -11.65
C SER A 114 -15.22 11.36 -12.61
N THR A 115 -15.53 12.60 -12.26
CA THR A 115 -15.04 13.79 -12.95
C THR A 115 -14.00 14.51 -12.08
N THR A 116 -13.47 15.63 -12.57
CA THR A 116 -12.59 16.51 -11.77
C THR A 116 -13.30 17.19 -10.60
N THR A 117 -14.62 17.34 -10.67
CA THR A 117 -15.40 18.12 -9.69
C THR A 117 -16.44 17.30 -8.96
N SER A 118 -16.89 16.19 -9.55
CA SER A 118 -18.07 15.47 -9.12
C SER A 118 -17.88 13.96 -9.24
N LEU A 119 -18.73 13.25 -8.50
CA LEU A 119 -18.85 11.80 -8.58
C LEU A 119 -20.32 11.44 -8.79
N TYR A 120 -20.58 10.77 -9.91
CA TYR A 120 -21.91 10.33 -10.32
C TYR A 120 -22.01 8.82 -10.21
N ALA A 121 -23.16 8.32 -9.77
CA ALA A 121 -23.46 6.90 -9.79
C ALA A 121 -24.96 6.68 -10.02
N SER A 122 -25.33 5.65 -10.77
CA SER A 122 -26.74 5.31 -11.03
C SER A 122 -27.51 4.91 -9.76
N ARG A 123 -26.80 4.43 -8.72
CA ARG A 123 -27.33 4.19 -7.37
C ARG A 123 -26.50 4.90 -6.31
N SER A 124 -26.58 6.24 -6.32
CA SER A 124 -25.79 7.07 -5.42
C SER A 124 -26.06 6.81 -3.93
N ASP A 125 -27.27 6.40 -3.56
CA ASP A 125 -27.67 6.04 -2.20
C ASP A 125 -26.95 4.80 -1.64
N VAL A 126 -26.62 3.85 -2.52
CA VAL A 126 -25.97 2.59 -2.15
C VAL A 126 -24.46 2.68 -2.36
N ILE A 127 -24.05 3.21 -3.50
CA ILE A 127 -22.66 3.18 -3.95
C ILE A 127 -21.87 4.32 -3.33
N LEU A 128 -22.46 5.52 -3.19
CA LEU A 128 -21.74 6.69 -2.69
C LEU A 128 -22.07 6.93 -1.22
N ARG A 129 -21.03 7.22 -0.43
CA ARG A 129 -21.19 7.56 0.98
C ARG A 129 -21.25 9.07 1.14
N ASN A 130 -22.30 9.57 1.77
CA ASN A 130 -22.33 10.94 2.27
C ASN A 130 -21.85 10.93 3.73
N TYR A 131 -20.77 11.63 4.03
CA TYR A 131 -20.30 11.80 5.40
C TYR A 131 -21.14 12.88 6.10
N LYS A 132 -21.18 12.87 7.45
CA LYS A 132 -22.04 13.75 8.27
C LYS A 132 -21.91 15.25 7.94
N ASN A 133 -20.78 15.66 7.35
CA ASN A 133 -20.48 17.04 7.02
C ASN A 133 -20.75 17.37 5.53
N GLY A 134 -21.41 16.48 4.78
CA GLY A 134 -21.60 16.61 3.33
C GLY A 134 -20.33 16.35 2.50
N TYR A 135 -19.18 16.15 3.15
CA TYR A 135 -17.92 15.83 2.49
C TYR A 135 -17.99 14.45 1.82
N ARG A 136 -17.39 14.33 0.63
CA ARG A 136 -17.23 13.06 -0.09
C ARG A 136 -15.74 12.77 -0.24
N ILE A 137 -15.34 11.56 0.11
CA ILE A 137 -13.99 11.08 -0.16
C ILE A 137 -13.95 10.64 -1.63
N PRO A 138 -12.99 11.12 -2.43
CA PRO A 138 -12.84 10.68 -3.81
C PRO A 138 -12.64 9.17 -3.90
N LEU A 139 -13.10 8.57 -5.00
CA LEU A 139 -12.87 7.16 -5.27
C LEU A 139 -11.57 7.00 -6.05
N ARG A 140 -10.74 6.08 -5.57
CA ARG A 140 -9.51 5.64 -6.24
C ARG A 140 -9.85 4.76 -7.45
N CYS A 141 -10.74 3.81 -7.26
CA CYS A 141 -11.28 2.95 -8.33
C CYS A 141 -12.64 2.36 -7.92
N ALA A 142 -13.35 1.83 -8.92
CA ALA A 142 -14.57 1.09 -8.72
C ALA A 142 -14.75 0.07 -9.85
N SER A 143 -15.47 -1.01 -9.57
CA SER A 143 -15.80 -2.02 -10.57
C SER A 143 -17.12 -2.71 -10.27
N PHE A 144 -17.81 -3.13 -11.32
CA PHE A 144 -19.01 -3.95 -11.26
C PHE A 144 -18.68 -5.34 -11.80
N GLY A 145 -19.19 -6.37 -11.15
CA GLY A 145 -18.93 -7.75 -11.48
C GLY A 145 -20.21 -8.57 -11.68
N TYR A 146 -20.02 -9.88 -11.62
CA TYR A 146 -21.06 -10.89 -11.77
C TYR A 146 -22.29 -10.63 -10.89
N ALA A 147 -23.48 -10.85 -11.44
CA ALA A 147 -24.77 -10.75 -10.77
C ALA A 147 -25.02 -9.42 -10.02
N GLY A 148 -24.49 -8.30 -10.55
CA GLY A 148 -24.66 -6.98 -9.95
C GLY A 148 -23.79 -6.74 -8.71
N SER A 149 -22.80 -7.59 -8.48
CA SER A 149 -21.77 -7.33 -7.48
C SER A 149 -20.97 -6.08 -7.83
N TRP A 150 -20.44 -5.41 -6.81
CA TRP A 150 -19.62 -4.21 -7.02
C TRP A 150 -18.63 -4.00 -5.89
N VAL A 151 -17.59 -3.23 -6.21
CA VAL A 151 -16.58 -2.76 -5.28
C VAL A 151 -16.27 -1.29 -5.57
N VAL A 152 -16.06 -0.51 -4.51
CA VAL A 152 -15.50 0.84 -4.57
C VAL A 152 -14.36 0.94 -3.55
N VAL A 153 -13.28 1.58 -3.97
CA VAL A 153 -12.11 1.85 -3.13
C VAL A 153 -11.97 3.36 -3.00
N GLU A 154 -12.09 3.86 -1.78
CA GLU A 154 -11.92 5.29 -1.45
C GLU A 154 -10.43 5.65 -1.41
N GLU A 155 -10.07 6.91 -1.65
CA GLU A 155 -8.66 7.36 -1.67
C GLU A 155 -7.90 7.06 -0.37
N ASN A 156 -8.60 7.00 0.77
CA ASN A 156 -8.04 6.66 2.08
C ASN A 156 -7.86 5.13 2.29
N GLY A 157 -8.13 4.31 1.28
CA GLY A 157 -8.00 2.84 1.34
C GLY A 157 -9.23 2.11 1.89
N VAL A 158 -10.32 2.82 2.23
CA VAL A 158 -11.57 2.17 2.65
C VAL A 158 -12.19 1.45 1.47
N ILE A 159 -12.41 0.14 1.61
CA ILE A 159 -13.07 -0.70 0.62
C ILE A 159 -14.53 -0.90 1.04
N ARG A 160 -15.45 -0.68 0.10
CA ARG A 160 -16.86 -1.06 0.24
C ARG A 160 -17.26 -1.94 -0.93
N SER A 161 -18.09 -2.94 -0.67
CA SER A 161 -18.48 -3.90 -1.68
C SER A 161 -19.85 -4.49 -1.40
N HIS A 162 -20.41 -5.14 -2.41
CA HIS A 162 -21.64 -5.91 -2.33
C HIS A 162 -21.55 -7.13 -3.24
N GLY A 163 -22.00 -8.29 -2.73
CA GLY A 163 -22.17 -9.51 -3.54
C GLY A 163 -20.88 -10.15 -4.07
N LEU A 164 -19.71 -9.81 -3.51
CA LEU A 164 -18.43 -10.42 -3.91
C LEU A 164 -18.29 -11.82 -3.31
N SER A 165 -17.63 -12.71 -4.05
CA SER A 165 -17.25 -14.03 -3.52
C SER A 165 -16.15 -13.92 -2.45
N ASP A 166 -16.00 -14.95 -1.62
CA ASP A 166 -14.91 -15.03 -0.63
C ASP A 166 -13.53 -14.97 -1.31
N THR A 167 -13.41 -15.53 -2.52
CA THR A 167 -12.17 -15.50 -3.31
C THR A 167 -11.78 -14.07 -3.64
N VAL A 168 -12.72 -13.30 -4.20
CA VAL A 168 -12.49 -11.90 -4.57
C VAL A 168 -12.27 -11.05 -3.31
N MET A 169 -13.05 -11.27 -2.25
CA MET A 169 -12.88 -10.58 -0.97
C MET A 169 -11.49 -10.77 -0.38
N LYS A 170 -10.95 -12.00 -0.41
CA LYS A 170 -9.59 -12.29 0.04
C LYS A 170 -8.53 -11.53 -0.77
N LEU A 171 -8.71 -11.44 -2.09
CA LEU A 171 -7.79 -10.70 -2.95
C LEU A 171 -7.85 -9.19 -2.63
N ILE A 172 -9.02 -8.57 -2.69
CA ILE A 172 -9.10 -7.10 -2.47
C ILE A 172 -8.71 -6.67 -1.05
N THR A 173 -8.73 -7.57 -0.06
CA THR A 173 -8.29 -7.26 1.32
C THR A 173 -6.84 -7.65 1.60
N ALA A 174 -6.12 -8.26 0.65
CA ALA A 174 -4.74 -8.70 0.83
C ALA A 174 -3.72 -7.54 0.84
N GLY A 175 -4.13 -6.32 0.49
CA GLY A 175 -3.28 -5.14 0.45
C GLY A 175 -4.06 -3.85 0.18
N ASP A 176 -3.33 -2.74 0.09
CA ASP A 176 -3.92 -1.45 -0.28
C ASP A 176 -4.20 -1.43 -1.80
N VAL A 177 -5.47 -1.47 -2.19
CA VAL A 177 -5.88 -1.68 -3.59
C VAL A 177 -5.71 -0.40 -4.41
N ARG A 178 -4.89 -0.43 -5.45
CA ARG A 178 -4.81 0.65 -6.44
C ARG A 178 -5.97 0.58 -7.41
N ASN A 179 -6.19 -0.59 -8.01
CA ASN A 179 -7.18 -0.81 -9.04
C ASN A 179 -7.82 -2.19 -8.87
N VAL A 180 -9.07 -2.33 -9.28
CA VAL A 180 -9.78 -3.61 -9.25
C VAL A 180 -10.71 -3.70 -10.45
N HIS A 181 -10.74 -4.88 -11.07
CA HIS A 181 -11.65 -5.24 -12.14
C HIS A 181 -12.31 -6.55 -11.79
N LEU A 182 -13.63 -6.55 -11.72
CA LEU A 182 -14.43 -7.74 -11.47
C LEU A 182 -14.91 -8.30 -12.81
N SER A 183 -14.90 -9.62 -12.95
CA SER A 183 -15.49 -10.25 -14.13
C SER A 183 -17.03 -10.11 -14.06
N PRO A 184 -17.69 -9.69 -15.14
CA PRO A 184 -19.14 -9.65 -15.22
C PRO A 184 -19.76 -11.02 -15.51
N THR A 185 -18.94 -12.00 -15.94
CA THR A 185 -19.39 -13.33 -16.38
C THR A 185 -19.07 -14.43 -15.38
N ASP A 186 -18.06 -14.25 -14.53
CA ASP A 186 -17.71 -15.20 -13.47
C ASP A 186 -17.57 -14.48 -12.11
N ARG A 187 -18.03 -15.13 -11.03
CA ARG A 187 -18.07 -14.54 -9.68
C ARG A 187 -16.73 -14.54 -8.95
N ASP A 188 -15.81 -15.38 -9.37
CA ASP A 188 -14.51 -15.62 -8.73
C ASP A 188 -13.36 -15.02 -9.55
N GLU A 189 -13.62 -14.60 -10.78
CA GLU A 189 -12.66 -13.93 -11.63
C GLU A 189 -12.54 -12.43 -11.35
N CYS A 190 -11.31 -11.97 -11.15
CA CYS A 190 -11.00 -10.57 -10.97
C CYS A 190 -9.52 -10.29 -11.25
N TYR A 191 -9.21 -9.03 -11.49
CA TYR A 191 -7.85 -8.49 -11.48
C TYR A 191 -7.73 -7.41 -10.41
N VAL A 192 -6.71 -7.50 -9.55
CA VAL A 192 -6.43 -6.55 -8.48
C VAL A 192 -5.00 -6.05 -8.61
N GLU A 193 -4.83 -4.74 -8.77
CA GLU A 193 -3.53 -4.07 -8.66
C GLU A 193 -3.44 -3.40 -7.29
N TYR A 194 -2.31 -3.55 -6.61
CA TYR A 194 -2.06 -2.96 -5.30
C TYR A 194 -1.15 -1.73 -5.39
N MET A 195 -1.22 -0.89 -4.37
CA MET A 195 -0.43 0.34 -4.28
C MET A 195 1.07 0.06 -4.22
N ASN A 196 1.51 -1.09 -3.69
CA ASN A 196 2.91 -1.53 -3.69
C ASN A 196 3.45 -1.95 -5.09
N GLY A 197 2.63 -1.89 -6.13
CA GLY A 197 3.03 -2.23 -7.50
C GLY A 197 3.05 -3.73 -7.81
N THR A 198 2.48 -4.57 -6.94
CA THR A 198 2.15 -5.97 -7.26
C THR A 198 0.71 -6.08 -7.75
N SER A 199 0.39 -7.21 -8.37
CA SER A 199 -0.96 -7.58 -8.78
C SER A 199 -1.28 -8.99 -8.34
N GLN A 200 -2.56 -9.27 -8.19
CA GLN A 200 -3.11 -10.62 -8.05
C GLN A 200 -4.39 -10.71 -8.86
N TRP A 201 -4.61 -11.88 -9.45
CA TRP A 201 -5.77 -12.07 -10.30
C TRP A 201 -6.21 -13.53 -10.31
N ARG A 202 -7.48 -13.73 -10.63
CA ARG A 202 -8.11 -15.00 -10.95
C ARG A 202 -8.73 -14.76 -12.32
N LEU A 203 -8.13 -15.31 -13.37
CA LEU A 203 -8.54 -15.10 -14.76
C LEU A 203 -8.72 -16.46 -15.45
N PRO A 204 -9.43 -16.53 -16.57
CA PRO A 204 -9.42 -17.73 -17.41
C PRO A 204 -7.99 -18.10 -17.83
N GLU A 205 -7.66 -19.39 -17.87
CA GLU A 205 -6.29 -19.89 -18.15
C GLU A 205 -5.68 -19.31 -19.43
N LEU A 206 -6.50 -19.11 -20.47
CA LEU A 206 -6.07 -18.55 -21.74
C LEU A 206 -5.43 -17.14 -21.62
N TRP A 207 -5.65 -16.44 -20.51
CA TRP A 207 -5.12 -15.10 -20.25
C TRP A 207 -3.87 -15.05 -19.40
N HIS A 208 -3.50 -16.16 -18.75
CA HIS A 208 -2.43 -16.14 -17.75
C HIS A 208 -1.11 -15.70 -18.35
N ASP A 209 -0.77 -16.26 -19.51
CA ASP A 209 0.46 -15.91 -20.23
C ASP A 209 0.47 -14.45 -20.66
N LEU A 210 -0.65 -13.95 -21.16
CA LEU A 210 -0.74 -12.57 -21.64
C LEU A 210 -0.56 -11.57 -20.50
N VAL A 211 -1.34 -11.73 -19.43
CA VAL A 211 -1.29 -10.81 -18.28
C VAL A 211 0.08 -10.90 -17.61
N SER A 212 0.66 -12.10 -17.49
CA SER A 212 2.02 -12.26 -16.96
C SER A 212 3.08 -11.55 -17.81
N ARG A 213 2.96 -11.58 -19.14
CA ARG A 213 3.86 -10.82 -20.03
C ARG A 213 3.72 -9.31 -19.85
N MET A 214 2.49 -8.80 -19.71
CA MET A 214 2.24 -7.38 -19.47
C MET A 214 2.74 -6.94 -18.09
N GLU A 215 2.56 -7.76 -17.06
CA GLU A 215 3.13 -7.51 -15.73
C GLU A 215 4.66 -7.43 -15.79
N ALA A 216 5.29 -8.37 -16.49
CA ALA A 216 6.74 -8.38 -16.67
C ALA A 216 7.25 -7.12 -17.40
N SER A 217 6.55 -6.63 -18.43
CA SER A 217 6.95 -5.41 -19.14
C SER A 217 6.78 -4.14 -18.30
N CYS A 218 5.77 -4.09 -17.42
CA CYS A 218 5.56 -3.00 -16.47
C CYS A 218 6.47 -3.04 -15.23
N GLY A 219 7.28 -4.09 -15.05
CA GLY A 219 7.99 -4.34 -13.80
C GLY A 219 7.06 -4.60 -12.60
N ILE A 220 5.83 -5.02 -12.87
CA ILE A 220 4.88 -5.51 -11.86
C ILE A 220 5.29 -6.95 -11.50
N ARG A 221 5.43 -7.22 -10.21
CA ARG A 221 5.70 -8.59 -9.74
C ARG A 221 4.36 -9.29 -9.47
N ASN A 222 4.10 -10.36 -10.21
CA ASN A 222 2.97 -11.25 -9.95
C ASN A 222 3.18 -11.94 -8.59
N ARG A 223 2.24 -11.76 -7.67
CA ARG A 223 2.21 -12.53 -6.43
C ARG A 223 1.43 -13.81 -6.74
N LEU A 224 2.14 -14.79 -7.34
CA LEU A 224 1.64 -16.04 -7.92
C LEU A 224 0.25 -16.44 -7.43
N THR A 225 -0.64 -16.67 -8.41
CA THR A 225 -1.89 -17.41 -8.26
C THR A 225 -1.70 -18.60 -7.33
N VAL A 226 -2.65 -18.78 -6.42
CA VAL A 226 -2.68 -19.91 -5.47
C VAL A 226 -2.83 -21.21 -6.25
N SER A 227 -1.73 -21.73 -6.80
CA SER A 227 -1.49 -23.16 -6.96
C SER A 227 -0.64 -23.59 -5.77
N GLY A 228 -1.09 -24.62 -5.08
CA GLY A 228 -0.33 -25.25 -4.02
C GLY A 228 1.01 -25.72 -4.56
N ASP A 229 2.02 -25.69 -3.69
CA ASP A 229 3.39 -26.17 -3.90
C ASP A 229 4.37 -25.21 -4.60
N SER A 230 4.94 -24.31 -3.81
CA SER A 230 6.40 -24.20 -3.70
C SER A 230 6.80 -23.29 -2.52
N ASN A 231 7.87 -23.68 -1.82
CA ASN A 231 8.59 -22.88 -0.83
C ASN A 231 9.15 -21.58 -1.45
N THR A 232 8.28 -20.63 -1.79
CA THR A 232 8.71 -19.29 -2.20
C THR A 232 9.07 -18.50 -0.94
N GLU A 233 10.36 -18.21 -0.81
CA GLU A 233 10.92 -17.37 0.24
C GLU A 233 10.16 -16.03 0.27
N ILE A 234 9.34 -15.81 1.29
CA ILE A 234 8.54 -14.59 1.43
C ILE A 234 9.50 -13.41 1.46
N GLN A 235 9.36 -12.52 0.47
CA GLN A 235 10.12 -11.28 0.43
C GLN A 235 9.81 -10.46 1.69
N ARG A 236 10.80 -10.34 2.58
CA ARG A 236 10.67 -9.69 3.90
C ARG A 236 10.48 -8.18 3.84
N LEU A 237 10.85 -7.56 2.72
CA LEU A 237 10.82 -6.12 2.54
C LEU A 237 10.15 -5.75 1.22
N ASP A 238 9.14 -4.88 1.30
CA ASP A 238 8.49 -4.28 0.14
C ASP A 238 8.77 -2.79 0.09
N PHE A 239 9.15 -2.28 -1.08
CA PHE A 239 9.30 -0.85 -1.27
C PHE A 239 7.95 -0.14 -1.14
N VAL A 240 7.89 0.92 -0.33
CA VAL A 240 6.71 1.77 -0.21
C VAL A 240 6.85 2.93 -1.20
N PRO A 241 6.01 3.01 -2.25
CA PRO A 241 6.10 4.10 -3.21
C PRO A 241 5.69 5.43 -2.59
N SER A 242 6.14 6.52 -3.20
CA SER A 242 5.76 7.88 -2.82
C SER A 242 4.25 8.01 -2.73
N GLY A 243 3.75 8.55 -1.61
CA GLY A 243 2.33 8.62 -1.33
C GLY A 243 2.05 8.96 0.13
N SER A 244 0.78 8.84 0.53
CA SER A 244 0.31 9.17 1.89
C SER A 244 1.03 8.37 2.98
N GLU A 245 1.31 7.09 2.74
CA GLU A 245 2.02 6.23 3.70
C GLU A 245 3.46 6.71 3.96
N VAL A 246 4.24 6.91 2.90
CA VAL A 246 5.61 7.47 3.02
C VAL A 246 5.58 8.87 3.61
N ASN A 247 4.59 9.70 3.26
CA ASN A 247 4.44 11.05 3.81
C ASN A 247 4.16 11.00 5.31
N SER A 248 3.30 10.09 5.77
CA SER A 248 2.99 9.88 7.19
C SER A 248 4.23 9.44 7.98
N ILE A 249 4.97 8.47 7.46
CA ILE A 249 6.20 7.96 8.10
C ILE A 249 7.29 9.02 8.11
N SER A 250 7.46 9.76 7.01
CA SER A 250 8.43 10.86 6.89
C SER A 250 8.06 12.01 7.81
N TYR A 251 6.77 12.32 7.96
CA TYR A 251 6.27 13.30 8.92
C TYR A 251 6.55 12.86 10.35
N GLN A 252 6.24 11.61 10.69
CA GLN A 252 6.54 11.05 12.02
C GLN A 252 8.05 11.12 12.30
N PHE A 253 8.89 10.74 11.34
CA PHE A 253 10.36 10.81 11.46
C PHE A 253 10.82 12.25 11.72
N SER A 254 10.34 13.21 10.92
CA SER A 254 10.73 14.62 10.99
C SER A 254 10.25 15.29 12.28
N THR A 255 9.01 15.04 12.71
CA THR A 255 8.43 15.64 13.92
C THR A 255 8.96 15.04 15.22
N SER A 256 9.36 13.77 15.18
CA SER A 256 10.07 13.12 16.28
C SER A 256 11.58 13.39 16.31
N TRP A 257 12.10 14.15 15.35
CA TRP A 257 13.49 14.61 15.38
C TRP A 257 13.61 15.82 16.31
N ARG A 258 13.88 15.55 17.59
CA ARG A 258 13.84 16.54 18.68
C ARG A 258 15.21 17.07 19.11
N ASP A 259 16.29 16.41 18.73
CA ASP A 259 17.65 16.90 19.02
C ASP A 259 17.98 18.07 18.08
N ILE A 260 17.81 19.28 18.59
CA ILE A 260 18.04 20.53 17.85
C ILE A 260 19.52 20.78 17.53
N SER A 261 20.45 20.08 18.20
CA SER A 261 21.89 20.18 17.91
C SER A 261 22.27 19.40 16.65
N LEU A 262 21.42 18.46 16.23
CA LEU A 262 21.64 17.63 15.06
C LEU A 262 20.84 18.15 13.87
N ARG A 263 21.50 18.26 12.70
CA ARG A 263 20.80 18.58 11.46
C ARG A 263 19.83 17.45 11.10
N ARG A 264 18.56 17.82 10.95
CA ARG A 264 17.49 16.89 10.58
C ARG A 264 17.76 16.22 9.21
N PRO A 265 17.86 14.89 9.14
CA PRO A 265 18.04 14.16 7.89
C PRO A 265 16.80 14.16 7.01
N SER A 266 17.01 13.89 5.72
CA SER A 266 15.93 13.60 4.78
C SER A 266 15.71 12.10 4.66
N VAL A 267 14.47 11.65 4.84
CA VAL A 267 14.04 10.30 4.47
C VAL A 267 14.22 10.12 2.96
N ARG A 268 14.79 8.99 2.56
CA ARG A 268 15.12 8.65 1.16
C ARG A 268 14.25 7.51 0.64
N TYR A 269 14.18 6.43 1.41
CA TYR A 269 13.38 5.26 1.08
C TYR A 269 12.69 4.74 2.31
N VAL A 270 11.50 4.19 2.11
CA VAL A 270 10.75 3.48 3.14
C VAL A 270 10.39 2.11 2.58
N TYR A 271 10.60 1.09 3.39
CA TYR A 271 10.23 -0.27 3.06
C TYR A 271 9.30 -0.81 4.14
N ARG A 272 8.22 -1.47 3.74
CA ARG A 272 7.34 -2.21 4.63
C ARG A 272 8.01 -3.55 4.94
N ILE A 273 8.01 -3.91 6.22
CA ILE A 273 8.49 -5.21 6.69
C ILE A 273 7.30 -6.15 6.72
N ASN A 274 7.40 -7.23 5.94
CA ASN A 274 6.35 -8.23 5.88
C ASN A 274 6.52 -9.25 7.00
N PRO A 275 5.41 -9.74 7.56
CA PRO A 275 5.42 -10.98 8.33
C PRO A 275 5.93 -12.07 7.39
N GLY A 276 7.10 -12.62 7.63
CA GLY A 276 7.57 -13.74 6.81
C GLY A 276 6.87 -15.04 7.19
N SER A 277 7.59 -16.16 7.06
CA SER A 277 7.05 -17.50 7.28
C SER A 277 6.63 -17.81 8.72
N VAL A 278 6.95 -16.94 9.68
CA VAL A 278 6.58 -17.11 11.10
C VAL A 278 5.26 -16.40 11.39
N THR A 279 4.18 -16.85 10.74
CA THR A 279 2.81 -16.34 10.96
C THR A 279 2.38 -16.43 12.43
N SER A 280 2.97 -17.35 13.20
CA SER A 280 2.74 -17.51 14.63
C SER A 280 3.18 -16.30 15.46
N ASP A 281 4.30 -15.65 15.11
CA ASP A 281 4.82 -14.52 15.89
C ASP A 281 3.93 -13.29 15.72
N ASP A 282 3.35 -13.10 14.54
CA ASP A 282 2.42 -12.01 14.27
C ASP A 282 1.06 -12.23 14.93
N SER A 283 0.57 -13.46 14.97
CA SER A 283 -0.60 -13.83 15.78
C SER A 283 -0.33 -13.52 17.25
N ALA A 284 0.81 -13.99 17.79
CA ALA A 284 1.16 -13.78 19.18
C ALA A 284 1.25 -12.29 19.55
N HIS A 285 1.75 -11.43 18.65
CA HIS A 285 1.76 -9.99 18.87
C HIS A 285 0.34 -9.40 18.89
N LYS A 286 -0.53 -9.80 17.95
CA LYS A 286 -1.93 -9.32 17.92
C LYS A 286 -2.71 -9.77 19.16
N ASP A 287 -2.50 -11.00 19.60
CA ASP A 287 -3.11 -11.56 20.79
C ASP A 287 -2.63 -10.79 22.05
N TYR A 288 -1.31 -10.55 22.14
CA TYR A 288 -0.72 -9.75 23.20
C TYR A 288 -1.24 -8.30 23.20
N ALA A 289 -1.28 -7.64 22.03
CA ALA A 289 -1.81 -6.29 21.87
C ALA A 289 -3.28 -6.17 22.31
N THR A 290 -4.09 -7.18 21.99
CA THR A 290 -5.50 -7.24 22.38
C THR A 290 -5.67 -7.39 23.89
N HIS A 291 -4.78 -8.13 24.55
CA HIS A 291 -4.84 -8.37 25.98
C HIS A 291 -4.27 -7.21 26.82
N VAL A 292 -3.15 -6.63 26.37
CA VAL A 292 -2.35 -5.66 27.15
C VAL A 292 -2.67 -4.21 26.77
N GLY A 293 -2.92 -3.92 25.49
CA GLY A 293 -3.28 -2.58 25.01
C GLY A 293 -2.14 -1.55 25.02
N ASN A 294 -2.48 -0.28 24.79
CA ASN A 294 -1.52 0.84 24.65
C ASN A 294 -0.42 0.57 23.61
N GLU A 295 -0.85 0.26 22.38
CA GLU A 295 0.06 0.06 21.25
C GLU A 295 0.49 1.41 20.66
N GLN A 296 1.79 1.60 20.49
CA GLN A 296 2.39 2.83 20.00
C GLN A 296 3.42 2.57 18.91
N ARG A 297 3.63 3.57 18.03
CA ARG A 297 4.69 3.53 17.03
C ARG A 297 5.97 4.15 17.54
N LEU A 298 7.01 3.34 17.73
CA LEU A 298 8.28 3.76 18.33
C LEU A 298 9.50 3.44 17.44
N TRP A 299 10.53 4.26 17.55
CA TRP A 299 11.77 4.14 16.78
C TRP A 299 12.78 3.22 17.45
N HIS A 300 13.46 2.43 16.64
CA HIS A 300 14.63 1.64 17.03
C HIS A 300 15.69 1.76 15.94
N ALA A 301 16.94 1.99 16.31
CA ALA A 301 18.05 1.87 15.37
C ALA A 301 19.13 0.96 15.94
N THR A 302 19.89 0.34 15.04
CA THR A 302 20.84 -0.70 15.41
C THR A 302 22.00 -0.77 14.42
N ARG A 303 22.87 -1.77 14.62
CA ARG A 303 24.01 -2.05 13.75
C ARG A 303 23.56 -2.65 12.41
N ARG A 304 24.04 -2.04 11.32
CA ARG A 304 23.87 -2.50 9.94
C ARG A 304 25.25 -2.86 9.34
N GLN A 305 25.41 -4.09 8.86
CA GLN A 305 26.68 -4.56 8.26
C GLN A 305 26.72 -4.42 6.73
N CYS A 306 25.56 -4.33 6.10
CA CYS A 306 25.39 -4.30 4.65
C CYS A 306 24.75 -2.97 4.21
N ASN A 307 24.53 -2.81 2.91
CA ASN A 307 23.88 -1.63 2.33
C ASN A 307 22.39 -1.87 2.05
N LEU A 308 21.72 -2.68 2.88
CA LEU A 308 20.30 -2.99 2.74
C LEU A 308 19.47 -1.69 2.65
N GLY A 309 18.73 -1.56 1.54
CA GLY A 309 17.82 -0.45 1.27
C GLY A 309 18.48 0.83 0.71
N ASP A 310 19.78 0.85 0.45
CA ASP A 310 20.50 2.06 -0.01
C ASP A 310 20.12 2.52 -1.42
N ASP A 311 19.71 1.60 -2.30
CA ASP A 311 19.52 1.86 -3.74
C ASP A 311 18.06 1.75 -4.20
N GLY A 312 17.12 1.46 -3.31
CA GLY A 312 15.71 1.22 -3.69
C GLY A 312 15.44 -0.16 -4.27
N MET A 313 16.47 -0.97 -4.53
CA MET A 313 16.37 -2.18 -5.36
C MET A 313 16.85 -3.47 -4.64
N VAL A 314 17.90 -3.41 -3.83
CA VAL A 314 18.43 -4.57 -3.09
C VAL A 314 17.72 -4.71 -1.75
N LEU A 315 16.79 -5.66 -1.69
CA LEU A 315 15.94 -5.94 -0.51
C LEU A 315 16.23 -7.29 0.14
N GLN A 316 17.27 -7.99 -0.31
CA GLN A 316 17.68 -9.26 0.27
C GLN A 316 18.44 -9.03 1.59
N LEU A 317 17.97 -9.69 2.66
CA LEU A 317 18.63 -9.63 3.95
C LEU A 317 19.98 -10.37 3.88
N CYS A 318 21.04 -9.78 4.41
CA CYS A 318 22.32 -10.48 4.49
C CYS A 318 22.27 -11.57 5.57
N LYS A 319 23.06 -12.64 5.37
CA LYS A 319 23.20 -13.75 6.31
C LYS A 319 24.25 -13.51 7.41
N ASP A 320 24.82 -12.30 7.50
CA ASP A 320 25.78 -11.97 8.56
C ASP A 320 25.07 -11.83 9.91
N MET A 321 25.40 -12.72 10.85
CA MET A 321 24.84 -12.74 12.22
C MET A 321 25.17 -11.46 13.01
N ARG A 322 26.20 -10.71 12.60
CA ARG A 322 26.55 -9.43 13.22
C ARG A 322 25.73 -8.26 12.67
N CYS A 323 24.82 -8.51 11.71
CA CYS A 323 23.90 -7.51 11.16
C CYS A 323 22.59 -7.53 11.93
N SER A 324 22.57 -6.88 13.10
CA SER A 324 21.39 -6.80 13.97
C SER A 324 20.14 -6.32 13.21
N LEU A 325 20.29 -5.36 12.29
CA LEU A 325 19.18 -4.89 11.45
C LEU A 325 18.54 -6.03 10.64
N CYS A 326 19.34 -6.78 9.87
CA CYS A 326 18.82 -7.89 9.07
C CYS A 326 18.25 -9.00 9.94
N ARG A 327 18.88 -9.31 11.08
CA ARG A 327 18.39 -10.35 12.00
C ARG A 327 17.03 -9.98 12.62
N ILE A 328 16.83 -8.71 13.00
CA ILE A 328 15.53 -8.23 13.51
C ILE A 328 14.45 -8.33 12.40
N ILE A 329 14.76 -7.92 11.18
CA ILE A 329 13.79 -8.00 10.06
C ILE A 329 13.46 -9.46 9.71
N ASP A 330 14.45 -10.36 9.81
CA ASP A 330 14.29 -11.78 9.50
C ASP A 330 13.52 -12.55 10.59
N THR A 331 13.89 -12.35 11.86
CA THR A 331 13.47 -13.22 12.96
C THR A 331 12.68 -12.52 14.07
N ASN A 332 12.26 -11.27 13.84
CA ASN A 332 11.72 -10.35 14.84
C ASN A 332 12.75 -10.03 15.96
N TYR A 333 12.31 -9.24 16.94
CA TYR A 333 13.11 -8.96 18.13
C TYR A 333 13.19 -10.20 19.01
N ARG A 334 14.37 -10.43 19.60
CA ARG A 334 14.58 -11.40 20.68
C ARG A 334 15.34 -10.75 21.82
N LYS A 335 14.77 -10.75 23.01
CA LYS A 335 15.34 -10.17 24.23
C LYS A 335 16.69 -10.80 24.58
N GLU A 336 16.92 -12.06 24.22
CA GLU A 336 18.22 -12.73 24.43
C GLU A 336 19.39 -12.04 23.72
N TYR A 337 19.14 -11.29 22.65
CA TYR A 337 20.16 -10.50 21.94
C TYR A 337 20.27 -9.05 22.44
N ALA A 338 19.47 -8.66 23.43
CA ALA A 338 19.53 -7.33 24.02
C ALA A 338 20.78 -7.15 24.89
N ARG A 339 21.21 -5.89 25.04
CA ARG A 339 22.36 -5.57 25.89
C ARG A 339 21.94 -5.61 27.36
N THR A 340 22.70 -6.32 28.18
CA THR A 340 22.50 -6.39 29.65
C THR A 340 22.82 -5.07 30.36
N THR A 341 23.62 -4.21 29.72
CA THR A 341 24.07 -2.92 30.28
C THR A 341 23.10 -1.77 29.98
N GLY A 342 21.86 -2.08 29.59
CA GLY A 342 20.84 -1.09 29.35
C GLY A 342 20.42 -0.37 30.65
N MET A 343 19.98 0.87 30.51
CA MET A 343 19.57 1.73 31.61
C MET A 343 18.37 1.19 32.41
N PHE A 344 17.50 0.41 31.76
CA PHE A 344 16.36 -0.33 32.32
C PHE A 344 16.58 -1.84 32.22
N GLY A 345 17.84 -2.28 32.30
CA GLY A 345 18.23 -3.68 32.29
C GLY A 345 18.11 -4.39 30.93
N LEU A 346 17.92 -5.71 30.99
CA LEU A 346 17.86 -6.60 29.83
C LEU A 346 16.46 -6.58 29.20
N GLY A 347 16.25 -5.63 28.29
CA GLY A 347 15.02 -5.52 27.51
C GLY A 347 15.25 -4.88 26.15
N ILE A 348 14.18 -4.76 25.37
CA ILE A 348 14.21 -4.21 24.01
C ILE A 348 13.89 -2.72 24.10
N TYR A 349 14.85 -1.89 23.68
CA TYR A 349 14.76 -0.43 23.79
C TYR A 349 14.22 0.20 22.51
N THR A 350 13.27 1.10 22.70
CA THR A 350 12.70 1.96 21.66
C THR A 350 12.57 3.38 22.20
N THR A 351 12.22 4.34 21.35
CA THR A 351 12.05 5.74 21.75
C THR A 351 11.01 6.41 20.87
N THR A 352 10.31 7.42 21.39
CA THR A 352 9.42 8.23 20.55
C THR A 352 10.20 9.25 19.72
N ALA A 353 11.50 9.46 19.98
CA ALA A 353 12.35 10.43 19.29
C ALA A 353 13.29 9.77 18.24
N SER A 354 13.09 10.06 16.96
CA SER A 354 13.95 9.54 15.88
C SER A 354 15.42 10.00 16.03
N SER A 355 15.65 11.24 16.47
CA SER A 355 17.01 11.76 16.72
C SER A 355 17.75 11.03 17.84
N LYS A 356 17.03 10.41 18.79
CA LYS A 356 17.60 9.58 19.86
C LYS A 356 17.98 8.21 19.31
N ALA A 357 17.07 7.57 18.58
CA ALA A 357 17.34 6.31 17.90
C ALA A 357 18.54 6.44 16.94
N ASP A 358 18.70 7.58 16.26
CA ASP A 358 19.81 7.84 15.33
C ASP A 358 21.21 7.60 15.92
N ARG A 359 21.39 7.87 17.24
CA ARG A 359 22.66 7.64 17.96
C ARG A 359 23.08 6.16 17.98
N TYR A 360 22.13 5.27 17.77
CA TYR A 360 22.33 3.81 17.71
C TYR A 360 22.40 3.27 16.28
N SER A 361 22.07 4.07 15.27
CA SER A 361 22.23 3.68 13.86
C SER A 361 23.71 3.68 13.47
N ARG A 362 24.29 2.50 13.24
CA ARG A 362 25.71 2.33 12.90
C ARG A 362 25.91 1.48 11.66
N ASN A 363 26.56 2.04 10.64
CA ASN A 363 27.10 1.27 9.51
C ASN A 363 28.46 0.70 9.92
N ALA A 364 28.60 -0.62 10.01
CA ALA A 364 29.75 -1.26 10.64
C ALA A 364 30.48 -2.28 9.76
N GLY A 365 29.94 -2.61 8.59
CA GLY A 365 30.54 -3.59 7.69
C GLY A 365 30.90 -2.98 6.33
N GLN A 366 30.01 -2.16 5.77
CA GLN A 366 30.22 -1.47 4.50
C GLN A 366 29.99 0.04 4.67
N PRO A 367 30.81 0.89 4.02
CA PRO A 367 30.55 2.32 3.96
C PRO A 367 29.21 2.60 3.27
N SER A 368 28.43 3.51 3.84
CA SER A 368 27.21 3.99 3.23
C SER A 368 26.96 5.44 3.63
N ARG A 369 26.50 6.23 2.65
CA ARG A 369 26.02 7.60 2.86
C ARG A 369 24.63 7.66 3.49
N TYR A 370 24.01 6.51 3.74
CA TYR A 370 22.68 6.41 4.31
C TYR A 370 22.73 5.73 5.68
N LYS A 371 21.78 6.07 6.52
CA LYS A 371 21.52 5.44 7.81
C LYS A 371 20.17 4.73 7.76
N ALA A 372 19.97 3.79 8.69
CA ALA A 372 18.82 2.92 8.71
C ALA A 372 18.19 2.88 10.10
N MET A 373 16.87 2.97 10.15
CA MET A 373 16.09 2.94 11.39
C MET A 373 14.79 2.16 11.17
N LEU A 374 14.36 1.46 12.20
CA LEU A 374 13.11 0.72 12.23
C LEU A 374 12.03 1.56 12.91
N LEU A 375 10.85 1.64 12.30
CA LEU A 375 9.61 2.06 12.95
C LEU A 375 8.84 0.80 13.34
N ASN A 376 8.43 0.72 14.60
CA ASN A 376 7.89 -0.50 15.20
C ASN A 376 6.53 -0.23 15.80
N ASN A 377 5.64 -1.22 15.77
CA ASN A 377 4.50 -1.28 16.68
C ASN A 377 4.95 -1.88 18.00
N VAL A 378 4.65 -1.21 19.11
CA VAL A 378 5.08 -1.59 20.45
C VAL A 378 3.91 -1.53 21.40
N VAL A 379 3.55 -2.66 21.99
CA VAL A 379 2.51 -2.79 23.01
C VAL A 379 3.13 -2.46 24.35
N LEU A 380 2.78 -1.30 24.90
CA LEU A 380 3.38 -0.81 26.14
C LEU A 380 2.59 -1.20 27.39
N GLY A 381 1.31 -1.53 27.23
CA GLY A 381 0.42 -1.79 28.36
C GLY A 381 0.46 -0.68 29.41
N ARG A 382 0.55 -1.09 30.67
CA ARG A 382 0.80 -0.20 31.79
C ARG A 382 2.29 0.09 31.90
N CYS A 383 2.68 1.32 31.60
CA CYS A 383 4.07 1.77 31.66
C CYS A 383 4.49 2.16 33.08
N PHE A 384 5.64 1.67 33.54
CA PHE A 384 6.30 2.17 34.74
C PHE A 384 7.14 3.39 34.36
N GLU A 385 6.67 4.58 34.71
CA GLU A 385 7.36 5.83 34.44
C GLU A 385 8.45 6.08 35.50
N THR A 386 9.68 6.39 35.05
CA THR A 386 10.82 6.62 35.94
C THR A 386 11.74 7.71 35.44
N HIS A 387 12.35 8.45 36.37
CA HIS A 387 13.42 9.43 36.10
C HIS A 387 14.82 8.91 36.46
N VAL A 388 14.90 7.64 36.88
CA VAL A 388 16.11 7.01 37.41
C VAL A 388 16.38 5.71 36.65
N ALA A 389 17.66 5.42 36.42
CA ALA A 389 18.06 4.17 35.81
C ALA A 389 17.68 2.97 36.70
N MET A 390 17.18 1.91 36.08
CA MET A 390 16.84 0.64 36.73
C MET A 390 17.74 -0.46 36.16
N THR A 391 19.04 -0.34 36.41
CA THR A 391 20.03 -1.28 35.86
C THR A 391 19.86 -2.68 36.45
N GLY A 392 20.15 -3.71 35.65
CA GLY A 392 20.13 -5.10 36.10
C GLY A 392 18.76 -5.79 36.18
N ILE A 393 17.65 -5.08 35.92
CA ILE A 393 16.32 -5.72 35.83
C ILE A 393 16.19 -6.56 34.54
N ALA A 394 15.35 -7.59 34.55
CA ALA A 394 15.08 -8.43 33.36
C ALA A 394 13.56 -8.54 33.06
N ALA A 395 12.76 -7.79 33.80
CA ALA A 395 11.32 -7.70 33.75
C ALA A 395 10.90 -6.30 34.25
N PRO A 396 9.72 -5.80 33.85
CA PRO A 396 9.19 -4.55 34.41
C PRO A 396 8.83 -4.74 35.90
N PRO A 397 8.68 -3.66 36.67
CA PRO A 397 8.14 -3.73 38.03
C PRO A 397 6.78 -4.46 38.07
N VAL A 398 6.49 -5.12 39.20
CA VAL A 398 5.26 -5.90 39.37
C VAL A 398 4.02 -5.04 39.07
N GLY A 399 3.15 -5.55 38.20
CA GLY A 399 1.92 -4.87 37.79
C GLY A 399 2.08 -3.90 36.63
N TYR A 400 3.23 -3.88 35.96
CA TYR A 400 3.52 -3.10 34.76
C TYR A 400 3.99 -4.02 33.62
N ASP A 401 3.86 -3.55 32.38
CA ASP A 401 4.22 -4.31 31.17
C ASP A 401 5.49 -3.76 30.51
N SER A 402 5.81 -2.49 30.77
CA SER A 402 6.97 -1.79 30.20
C SER A 402 7.56 -0.76 31.17
N VAL A 403 8.75 -0.25 30.86
CA VAL A 403 9.41 0.85 31.58
C VAL A 403 9.58 2.04 30.63
N CYS A 404 9.15 3.23 31.06
CA CYS A 404 9.29 4.48 30.32
C CYS A 404 10.18 5.46 31.09
N GLY A 405 11.35 5.77 30.53
CA GLY A 405 12.22 6.82 31.03
C GLY A 405 11.68 8.20 30.70
N LEU A 406 11.40 9.01 31.72
CA LEU A 406 10.93 10.38 31.58
C LEU A 406 12.08 11.38 31.75
N PRO A 407 12.18 12.42 30.90
CA PRO A 407 13.19 13.45 31.07
C PRO A 407 13.05 14.16 32.43
N ALA A 408 14.15 14.40 33.13
CA ALA A 408 14.18 15.27 34.30
C ALA A 408 15.44 16.14 34.32
N LEU A 409 15.29 17.42 34.69
CA LEU A 409 16.43 18.24 35.07
C LEU A 409 16.98 17.72 36.39
N GLY A 410 18.18 17.13 36.39
CA GLY A 410 18.89 16.67 37.60
C GLY A 410 18.63 15.23 38.02
N GLY A 411 17.96 14.40 37.21
CA GLY A 411 17.94 12.94 37.38
C GLY A 411 19.10 12.26 36.66
N ASP A 412 19.24 10.93 36.82
CA ASP A 412 20.20 10.13 36.04
C ASP A 412 19.92 10.22 34.52
N LEU A 413 18.68 10.56 34.16
CA LEU A 413 18.23 10.81 32.79
C LEU A 413 18.45 12.28 32.43
N GLY A 414 19.60 12.58 31.80
CA GLY A 414 19.91 13.94 31.37
C GLY A 414 18.88 14.51 30.37
N PRO A 415 18.84 15.84 30.16
CA PRO A 415 17.85 16.49 29.28
C PRO A 415 17.95 16.07 27.80
N TYR A 416 19.08 15.47 27.41
CA TYR A 416 19.34 14.92 26.07
C TYR A 416 19.22 13.39 26.00
N ASP A 417 18.83 12.73 27.09
CA ASP A 417 18.64 11.29 27.25
C ASP A 417 17.14 10.94 27.15
N THR A 418 16.51 11.48 26.11
CA THR A 418 15.05 11.54 25.93
C THR A 418 14.40 10.14 25.91
N ASP A 419 13.21 10.06 26.52
CA ASP A 419 12.12 9.11 26.25
C ASP A 419 12.52 7.74 25.69
N SER A 420 13.21 6.96 26.53
CA SER A 420 13.52 5.57 26.22
C SER A 420 12.47 4.67 26.83
N THR A 421 11.88 3.81 26.01
CA THR A 421 10.88 2.83 26.42
C THR A 421 11.46 1.44 26.28
N CYS A 422 11.32 0.62 27.32
CA CYS A 422 11.84 -0.73 27.37
C CYS A 422 10.70 -1.74 27.58
N VAL A 423 10.62 -2.73 26.69
CA VAL A 423 9.73 -3.88 26.81
C VAL A 423 10.54 -5.14 27.07
N PHE A 424 9.93 -6.10 27.79
CA PHE A 424 10.62 -7.32 28.25
C PHE A 424 10.02 -8.60 27.67
N ASP A 425 9.03 -8.50 26.80
CA ASP A 425 8.43 -9.60 26.05
C ASP A 425 8.72 -9.42 24.56
N ASP A 426 9.15 -10.51 23.90
CA ASP A 426 9.41 -10.53 22.46
C ASP A 426 8.12 -10.32 21.66
N THR A 427 6.96 -10.68 22.23
CA THR A 427 5.64 -10.48 21.62
C THR A 427 5.17 -9.03 21.69
N ALA A 428 5.78 -8.19 22.54
CA ALA A 428 5.36 -6.80 22.72
C ALA A 428 5.81 -5.86 21.58
N ILE A 429 6.64 -6.30 20.64
CA ILE A 429 7.20 -5.42 19.61
C ILE A 429 7.31 -6.07 18.23
N ARG A 430 6.86 -5.37 17.18
CA ARG A 430 7.02 -5.81 15.79
C ARG A 430 7.62 -4.70 14.90
N PRO A 431 8.68 -4.98 14.13
CA PRO A 431 9.20 -4.04 13.17
C PRO A 431 8.23 -3.91 11.99
N MET A 432 7.77 -2.70 11.69
CA MET A 432 6.80 -2.45 10.62
C MET A 432 7.45 -1.87 9.37
N TYR A 433 8.38 -0.95 9.55
CA TYR A 433 9.02 -0.26 8.44
C TYR A 433 10.52 -0.13 8.65
N LEU A 434 11.27 -0.30 7.57
CA LEU A 434 12.66 0.12 7.46
C LEU A 434 12.69 1.50 6.79
N VAL A 435 13.21 2.49 7.50
CA VAL A 435 13.40 3.86 7.01
C VAL A 435 14.87 4.08 6.72
N ILE A 436 15.17 4.40 5.46
CA ILE A 436 16.49 4.79 4.99
C ILE A 436 16.53 6.30 4.81
N TYR A 437 17.52 6.95 5.41
CA TYR A 437 17.64 8.40 5.45
C TYR A 437 19.08 8.85 5.23
N SER A 438 19.27 10.10 4.84
CA SER A 438 20.61 10.66 4.60
C SER A 438 21.47 10.59 5.85
N GLY A 439 22.61 9.91 5.75
CA GLY A 439 23.71 10.08 6.70
C GLY A 439 24.43 11.40 6.43
N TRP A 440 25.03 11.95 7.48
CA TRP A 440 26.03 13.00 7.33
C TRP A 440 27.39 12.34 7.03
N PRO A 441 28.23 12.92 6.15
CA PRO A 441 29.60 12.47 5.96
C PRO A 441 30.43 12.57 7.23
#